data_AF-A0A524LIW0-F1
#
_entry.id   AF-A0A524LIW0-F1
#
_cell.length_a   1.000
_cell.length_b   1.000
_cell.length_c   1.000
_cell.angle_alpha   90.00
_cell.angle_beta   90.00
_cell.angle_gamma   90.00
#
_symmetry.space_group_name_H-M   'P 1'
#
loop_
_entity.id
_entity.type
_entity.pdbx_description
1 polymer ?
#
loop_
_entity_poly.entity_id
_entity_poly.type
_entity_poly.pdbx_seq_one_letter_code
_entity_poly.pdbx_strand_id
1 'polypeptide(L)'
;MSPGLFSDKRGVVALIIAIPLALIAIFVVRPIDYNLSLGVFGAAVALFLLWCLLDTADEFEKPEKPKAVPKEAKKPEPAEPEEKEHAELHVPAVEKPAAPLTDLPIESIEGIGPVYGRKLREAGIPTVEEMLAADPENVAKICDVNVEQAERWIAMSRFSWLDTVSEEDAEAIVFATGMDDLKSLSEASAEDLYKKITDAIAEGDVRVPAGYKFSVEQIQKWIDEAKSLV
;
A
#
# COMPACT_ATOMS: atom_id res chain seq x y z
N MET A 1 5.62 -10.77 -17.25
CA MET A 1 7.00 -11.24 -17.57
C MET A 1 7.82 -9.98 -17.67
N SER A 2 8.62 -9.64 -16.64
CA SER A 2 9.57 -8.54 -16.78
C SER A 2 10.41 -8.82 -18.03
N PRO A 3 10.62 -7.82 -18.91
CA PRO A 3 11.56 -7.99 -20.00
C PRO A 3 12.87 -8.41 -19.33
N GLY A 4 13.35 -9.63 -19.61
CA GLY A 4 14.62 -10.07 -19.05
C GLY A 4 15.70 -9.06 -19.42
N LEU A 5 16.79 -9.00 -18.65
CA LEU A 5 17.95 -8.09 -18.80
C LEU A 5 18.49 -7.89 -20.24
N PHE A 6 18.11 -8.76 -21.19
CA PHE A 6 18.49 -8.74 -22.60
C PHE A 6 17.39 -8.25 -23.57
N SER A 7 16.22 -7.86 -23.06
CA SER A 7 15.09 -7.40 -23.88
C SER A 7 15.13 -5.90 -24.16
N ASP A 8 15.87 -5.13 -23.36
CA ASP A 8 16.17 -3.74 -23.66
C ASP A 8 17.38 -3.64 -24.61
N LYS A 9 17.14 -3.07 -25.80
CA LYS A 9 18.18 -2.82 -26.81
C LYS A 9 19.30 -1.94 -26.25
N ARG A 10 19.02 -1.10 -25.25
CA ARG A 10 20.00 -0.21 -24.62
C ARG A 10 20.92 -1.00 -23.68
N GLY A 11 20.40 -1.99 -22.94
CA GLY A 11 21.22 -2.84 -22.07
C GLY A 11 22.13 -3.81 -22.79
N VAL A 12 21.68 -4.34 -23.92
CA VAL A 12 22.55 -5.11 -24.80
C VAL A 12 23.70 -4.24 -25.33
N VAL A 13 23.45 -2.98 -25.69
CA VAL A 13 24.50 -2.05 -26.16
C VAL A 13 25.47 -1.68 -25.04
N ALA A 14 24.99 -1.41 -23.82
CA ALA A 14 25.84 -1.10 -22.67
C ALA A 14 26.78 -2.26 -22.32
N LEU A 15 26.27 -3.50 -22.35
CA LEU A 15 27.04 -4.70 -22.07
C LEU A 15 28.07 -5.00 -23.18
N ILE A 16 27.71 -4.71 -24.45
CA ILE A 16 28.62 -4.78 -25.61
C ILE A 16 29.74 -3.75 -25.52
N ILE A 17 29.58 -2.63 -24.81
CA ILE A 17 30.63 -1.61 -24.66
C ILE A 17 31.46 -1.83 -23.39
N ALA A 18 30.82 -2.11 -22.26
CA ALA A 18 31.48 -2.25 -20.97
C ALA A 18 32.39 -3.49 -20.89
N ILE A 19 31.95 -4.62 -21.45
CA ILE A 19 32.72 -5.87 -21.40
C ILE A 19 34.02 -5.77 -22.20
N PRO A 20 34.03 -5.32 -23.47
CA PRO A 20 35.27 -5.13 -24.21
C PRO A 20 36.21 -4.11 -23.58
N LEU A 21 35.69 -3.02 -23.02
CA LEU A 21 36.52 -2.04 -22.30
C LEU A 21 37.19 -2.65 -21.06
N ALA A 22 36.46 -3.47 -20.29
CA ALA A 22 37.03 -4.19 -19.16
C ALA A 22 38.09 -5.23 -19.60
N LEU A 23 37.86 -5.94 -20.70
CA LEU A 23 38.83 -6.89 -21.26
C LEU A 23 40.09 -6.18 -21.78
N ILE A 24 39.95 -5.04 -22.45
CA ILE A 24 41.08 -4.20 -22.89
C ILE A 24 41.88 -3.73 -21.67
N ALA A 25 41.21 -3.28 -20.61
CA ALA A 25 41.87 -2.88 -19.37
C ALA A 25 42.70 -4.02 -18.77
N ILE A 26 42.18 -5.25 -18.74
CA ILE A 26 42.82 -6.41 -18.11
C ILE A 26 43.91 -7.03 -18.97
N PHE A 27 43.70 -7.18 -20.27
CA PHE A 27 44.58 -7.96 -21.15
C PHE A 27 45.55 -7.11 -21.96
N VAL A 28 45.25 -5.82 -22.18
CA VAL A 28 46.07 -4.93 -23.02
C VAL A 28 46.73 -3.83 -22.19
N VAL A 29 45.97 -3.14 -21.33
CA VAL A 29 46.51 -1.99 -20.57
C VAL A 29 47.29 -2.45 -19.34
N ARG A 30 46.81 -3.47 -18.62
CA ARG A 30 47.45 -4.02 -17.40
C ARG A 30 48.94 -4.39 -17.56
N PRO A 31 49.40 -5.04 -18.65
CA PRO A 31 50.82 -5.34 -18.84
C PRO A 31 51.68 -4.11 -19.15
N ILE A 32 51.08 -2.97 -19.53
CA ILE A 32 51.78 -1.71 -19.85
C ILE A 32 51.85 -0.82 -18.60
N ASP A 33 50.70 -0.58 -17.95
CA ASP A 33 50.60 0.24 -16.75
C ASP A 33 49.41 -0.23 -15.89
N TYR A 34 49.72 -0.64 -14.67
CA TYR A 34 48.73 -1.15 -13.72
C TYR A 34 47.79 -0.07 -13.19
N ASN A 35 48.29 1.13 -12.90
CA ASN A 35 47.48 2.22 -12.36
C ASN A 35 46.50 2.75 -13.43
N LEU A 36 46.97 2.84 -14.67
CA LEU A 36 46.13 3.22 -15.81
C LEU A 36 45.07 2.14 -16.07
N SER A 37 45.45 0.86 -16.03
CA SER A 37 44.51 -0.27 -16.15
C SER A 37 43.42 -0.24 -15.09
N LEU A 38 43.79 0.04 -13.83
CA LEU A 38 42.84 0.16 -12.73
C LEU A 38 41.87 1.33 -12.93
N GLY A 39 42.35 2.47 -13.44
CA GLY A 39 41.52 3.61 -13.80
C GLY A 39 40.51 3.31 -14.91
N VAL A 40 40.96 2.65 -15.99
CA VAL A 40 40.09 2.29 -17.12
C VAL A 40 39.05 1.24 -16.70
N PHE A 41 39.45 0.26 -15.89
CA PHE A 41 38.52 -0.74 -15.35
C PHE A 41 37.49 -0.11 -14.40
N GLY A 42 37.94 0.79 -13.51
CA GLY A 42 37.05 1.53 -12.61
C GLY A 42 36.02 2.38 -13.36
N ALA A 43 36.44 3.06 -14.44
CA ALA A 43 35.53 3.82 -15.30
C ALA A 43 34.49 2.93 -15.99
N ALA A 44 34.88 1.74 -16.46
CA ALA A 44 33.96 0.78 -17.07
C ALA A 44 32.91 0.28 -16.07
N VAL A 45 33.30 0.00 -14.83
CA VAL A 45 32.38 -0.40 -13.75
C VAL A 45 31.45 0.75 -13.35
N ALA A 46 31.96 1.97 -13.20
CA ALA A 46 31.16 3.13 -12.85
C ALA A 46 30.08 3.44 -13.91
N LEU A 47 30.43 3.34 -15.19
CA LEU A 47 29.48 3.49 -16.29
C LEU A 47 28.43 2.38 -16.31
N PHE A 48 28.82 1.14 -16.03
CA PHE A 48 27.89 0.02 -15.93
C PHE A 48 26.91 0.18 -14.75
N LEU A 49 27.40 0.57 -13.58
CA LEU A 49 26.57 0.80 -12.40
C LEU A 49 25.63 2.00 -12.58
N LEU A 50 26.13 3.12 -13.13
CA LEU A 50 25.32 4.28 -13.45
C LEU A 50 24.21 3.91 -14.44
N TRP A 51 24.50 3.04 -15.39
CA TRP A 51 23.52 2.54 -16.34
C TRP A 51 22.46 1.64 -15.68
N CYS A 52 22.85 0.71 -14.81
CA CYS A 52 21.87 -0.07 -14.01
C CYS A 52 20.97 0.83 -13.16
N LEU A 53 21.50 1.94 -12.65
CA LEU A 53 20.75 2.89 -11.83
C LEU A 53 19.76 3.74 -12.64
N LEU A 54 20.08 4.01 -13.91
CA LEU A 54 19.18 4.68 -14.85
C LEU A 54 18.11 3.73 -15.42
N ASP A 55 18.41 2.44 -15.58
CA ASP A 55 17.44 1.40 -15.98
C ASP A 55 16.32 1.23 -14.94
N THR A 56 16.67 1.26 -13.65
CA THR A 56 15.68 1.24 -12.55
C THR A 56 14.76 2.47 -12.50
N ALA A 57 15.11 3.56 -13.18
CA ALA A 57 14.27 4.75 -13.26
C ALA A 57 13.21 4.67 -14.38
N ASP A 58 13.41 3.83 -15.40
CA ASP A 58 12.48 3.63 -16.52
C ASP A 58 11.43 2.52 -16.23
N GLU A 59 11.59 1.70 -15.19
CA GLU A 59 10.62 0.65 -14.79
C GLU A 59 9.29 1.20 -14.18
N PHE A 60 9.11 2.52 -14.08
CA PHE A 60 7.84 3.14 -13.68
C PHE A 60 6.85 3.32 -14.85
N GLU A 61 6.85 2.41 -15.83
CA GLU A 61 5.75 2.32 -16.80
C GLU A 61 4.57 1.50 -16.27
N LYS A 62 3.39 2.12 -16.33
CA LYS A 62 2.08 1.63 -15.85
C LYS A 62 1.75 0.24 -16.44
N PRO A 63 1.38 -0.77 -15.62
CA PRO A 63 1.08 -2.09 -16.16
C PRO A 63 -0.30 -2.14 -16.85
N GLU A 64 -0.32 -2.67 -18.08
CA GLU A 64 -1.52 -3.18 -18.74
C GLU A 64 -2.03 -4.46 -18.04
N LYS A 65 -3.36 -4.62 -17.98
CA LYS A 65 -4.09 -5.67 -17.22
C LYS A 65 -3.89 -7.10 -17.76
N PRO A 66 -3.50 -8.08 -16.94
CA PRO A 66 -3.56 -9.51 -17.30
C PRO A 66 -4.86 -10.22 -16.88
N LYS A 67 -5.31 -11.18 -17.71
CA LYS A 67 -6.49 -12.06 -17.50
C LYS A 67 -6.20 -13.22 -16.52
N ALA A 68 -7.23 -13.67 -15.77
CA ALA A 68 -7.26 -14.84 -14.86
C ALA A 68 -6.96 -16.18 -15.57
N VAL A 69 -6.49 -17.29 -14.94
CA VAL A 69 -7.02 -18.15 -13.83
C VAL A 69 -5.88 -19.14 -13.36
N PRO A 70 -6.03 -20.22 -12.53
CA PRO A 70 -6.62 -20.49 -11.17
C PRO A 70 -5.60 -21.03 -10.11
N LYS A 71 -6.07 -21.14 -8.84
CA LYS A 71 -5.41 -21.66 -7.61
C LYS A 71 -5.55 -23.18 -7.37
N GLU A 72 -4.58 -23.78 -6.66
CA GLU A 72 -4.70 -24.90 -5.69
C GLU A 72 -3.36 -25.01 -4.89
N ALA A 73 -3.18 -25.46 -3.64
CA ALA A 73 -3.97 -26.18 -2.63
C ALA A 73 -3.39 -25.93 -1.19
N LYS A 74 -4.07 -26.39 -0.13
CA LYS A 74 -3.98 -25.97 1.30
C LYS A 74 -3.39 -27.03 2.28
N LYS A 75 -2.86 -26.54 3.42
CA LYS A 75 -2.77 -27.09 4.83
C LYS A 75 -1.80 -28.26 5.15
N PRO A 76 -1.46 -28.58 6.44
CA PRO A 76 -2.11 -28.25 7.73
C PRO A 76 -1.23 -27.79 8.92
N GLU A 77 -1.91 -27.57 10.04
CA GLU A 77 -1.62 -26.92 11.33
C GLU A 77 -1.81 -27.93 12.50
N PRO A 78 -1.16 -27.76 13.67
CA PRO A 78 -1.83 -27.86 14.99
C PRO A 78 -1.19 -26.94 16.09
N ALA A 79 -1.69 -26.61 17.29
CA ALA A 79 -2.93 -26.80 18.08
C ALA A 79 -2.90 -25.80 19.28
N GLU A 80 -4.06 -25.41 19.82
CA GLU A 80 -4.26 -24.48 20.98
C GLU A 80 -4.09 -25.12 22.37
N PRO A 81 -4.01 -24.30 23.44
CA PRO A 81 -4.97 -24.47 24.54
C PRO A 81 -5.48 -23.19 25.27
N GLU A 82 -6.80 -23.19 25.49
CA GLU A 82 -7.65 -22.84 26.66
C GLU A 82 -7.59 -21.48 27.41
N GLU A 83 -8.82 -21.00 27.67
CA GLU A 83 -9.32 -19.71 28.15
C GLU A 83 -9.09 -19.37 29.64
N LYS A 84 -9.13 -18.07 29.96
CA LYS A 84 -9.58 -17.56 31.27
C LYS A 84 -10.55 -16.39 31.13
N GLU A 85 -11.64 -16.56 31.86
CA GLU A 85 -12.86 -15.76 32.01
C GLU A 85 -12.61 -14.34 32.58
N HIS A 86 -13.12 -13.31 31.91
CA HIS A 86 -13.27 -11.97 32.47
C HIS A 86 -14.74 -11.52 32.32
N ALA A 87 -15.36 -11.22 33.46
CA ALA A 87 -16.77 -10.93 33.62
C ALA A 87 -17.25 -9.69 32.84
N GLU A 88 -18.34 -9.85 32.09
CA GLU A 88 -19.03 -8.80 31.35
C GLU A 88 -19.68 -7.78 32.30
N LEU A 89 -19.43 -6.49 32.07
CA LEU A 89 -20.21 -5.40 32.67
C LEU A 89 -21.38 -5.04 31.74
N HIS A 90 -22.58 -5.02 32.29
CA HIS A 90 -23.84 -4.76 31.57
C HIS A 90 -23.86 -3.38 30.91
N VAL A 91 -24.05 -3.36 29.58
CA VAL A 91 -24.28 -2.16 28.77
C VAL A 91 -25.78 -2.09 28.42
N PRO A 92 -26.48 -0.96 28.62
CA PRO A 92 -27.90 -0.85 28.31
C PRO A 92 -28.17 -0.98 26.80
N ALA A 93 -29.36 -1.48 26.44
CA ALA A 93 -29.77 -1.67 25.05
C ALA A 93 -29.85 -0.32 24.31
N VAL A 94 -28.94 -0.12 23.36
CA VAL A 94 -28.88 1.06 22.48
C VAL A 94 -29.90 0.89 21.34
N GLU A 95 -30.72 1.91 21.12
CA GLU A 95 -31.66 1.99 20.00
C GLU A 95 -30.91 2.05 18.66
N LYS A 96 -31.36 1.25 17.67
CA LYS A 96 -30.65 0.95 16.42
C LYS A 96 -30.22 2.21 15.63
N PRO A 97 -28.93 2.34 15.28
CA PRO A 97 -28.47 3.20 14.20
C PRO A 97 -28.95 2.69 12.83
N ALA A 98 -29.07 3.59 11.85
CA ALA A 98 -29.64 3.32 10.53
C ALA A 98 -28.79 2.38 9.64
N ALA A 99 -27.58 2.01 10.07
CA ALA A 99 -26.81 0.85 9.63
C ALA A 99 -26.05 0.28 10.84
N PRO A 100 -26.06 -1.05 11.08
CA PRO A 100 -25.30 -1.62 12.19
C PRO A 100 -23.81 -1.76 11.78
N LEU A 101 -22.91 -1.28 12.65
CA LEU A 101 -21.45 -1.42 12.52
C LEU A 101 -20.96 -2.88 12.34
N THR A 102 -21.82 -3.88 12.53
CA THR A 102 -21.51 -5.31 12.69
C THR A 102 -21.50 -6.16 11.40
N ASP A 103 -21.82 -5.64 10.20
CA ASP A 103 -21.93 -6.47 8.99
C ASP A 103 -21.11 -6.00 7.77
N LEU A 104 -20.35 -4.90 7.88
CA LEU A 104 -19.59 -4.39 6.74
C LEU A 104 -18.39 -5.33 6.48
N PRO A 105 -18.30 -6.00 5.30
CA PRO A 105 -17.24 -6.96 5.04
C PRO A 105 -15.87 -6.29 5.10
N ILE A 106 -14.87 -7.00 5.60
CA ILE A 106 -13.51 -6.45 5.69
C ILE A 106 -12.94 -5.96 4.34
N GLU A 107 -13.41 -6.51 3.22
CA GLU A 107 -13.03 -6.05 1.87
C GLU A 107 -13.63 -4.69 1.45
N SER A 108 -14.45 -4.04 2.28
CA SER A 108 -14.86 -2.66 2.03
C SER A 108 -13.77 -1.63 2.36
N ILE A 109 -12.68 -2.07 3.00
CA ILE A 109 -11.54 -1.22 3.32
C ILE A 109 -10.59 -1.26 2.11
N GLU A 110 -10.25 -0.09 1.59
CA GLU A 110 -9.38 0.02 0.43
C GLU A 110 -8.02 -0.66 0.67
N GLY A 111 -7.52 -1.34 -0.36
CA GLY A 111 -6.34 -2.20 -0.28
C GLY A 111 -6.58 -3.60 0.32
N ILE A 112 -7.76 -3.91 0.89
CA ILE A 112 -8.11 -5.26 1.37
C ILE A 112 -8.89 -6.02 0.29
N GLY A 113 -8.15 -6.56 -0.68
CA GLY A 113 -8.74 -7.45 -1.68
C GLY A 113 -9.08 -8.86 -1.13
N PRO A 114 -9.66 -9.75 -1.97
CA PRO A 114 -10.10 -11.08 -1.56
C PRO A 114 -8.99 -11.98 -0.99
N VAL A 115 -7.71 -11.67 -1.22
CA VAL A 115 -6.58 -12.40 -0.65
C VAL A 115 -6.42 -12.06 0.82
N TYR A 116 -6.29 -10.78 1.16
CA TYR A 116 -6.17 -10.33 2.55
C TYR A 116 -7.47 -10.54 3.30
N GLY A 117 -8.63 -10.22 2.70
CA GLY A 117 -9.93 -10.44 3.33
C GLY A 117 -10.18 -11.90 3.75
N ARG A 118 -9.74 -12.88 2.93
CA ARG A 118 -9.79 -14.29 3.35
C ARG A 118 -8.87 -14.59 4.53
N LYS A 119 -7.63 -14.09 4.54
CA LYS A 119 -6.68 -14.31 5.65
C LYS A 119 -7.24 -13.74 6.96
N LEU A 120 -7.79 -12.52 6.90
CA LEU A 120 -8.38 -11.82 8.03
C LEU A 120 -9.63 -12.54 8.55
N ARG A 121 -10.55 -12.95 7.66
CA ARG A 121 -11.69 -13.79 8.03
C ARG A 121 -11.30 -15.09 8.71
N GLU A 122 -10.33 -15.81 8.13
CA GLU A 122 -9.83 -17.07 8.71
C GLU A 122 -9.17 -16.84 10.08
N ALA A 123 -8.69 -15.63 10.35
CA ALA A 123 -8.10 -15.21 11.62
C ALA A 123 -9.10 -14.54 12.59
N GLY A 124 -10.41 -14.59 12.31
CA GLY A 124 -11.44 -14.03 13.19
C GLY A 124 -11.67 -12.51 13.05
N ILE A 125 -11.23 -11.91 11.95
CA ILE A 125 -11.45 -10.49 11.62
C ILE A 125 -12.29 -10.38 10.34
N PRO A 126 -13.58 -10.75 10.37
CA PRO A 126 -14.41 -10.80 9.17
C PRO A 126 -14.99 -9.46 8.72
N THR A 127 -15.15 -8.49 9.64
CA THR A 127 -15.80 -7.22 9.37
C THR A 127 -14.92 -6.03 9.75
N VAL A 128 -15.37 -4.85 9.35
CA VAL A 128 -14.77 -3.57 9.75
C VAL A 128 -14.78 -3.39 11.27
N GLU A 129 -15.78 -3.90 11.98
CA GLU A 129 -15.84 -3.83 13.44
C GLU A 129 -14.69 -4.61 14.09
N GLU A 130 -14.44 -5.85 13.67
CA GLU A 130 -13.31 -6.61 14.23
C GLU A 130 -11.97 -5.99 13.84
N MET A 131 -11.86 -5.35 12.68
CA MET A 131 -10.64 -4.62 12.30
C MET A 131 -10.38 -3.43 13.21
N LEU A 132 -11.42 -2.68 13.60
CA LEU A 132 -11.29 -1.56 14.55
C LEU A 132 -10.80 -2.01 15.92
N ALA A 133 -11.10 -3.24 16.32
CA ALA A 133 -10.64 -3.85 17.57
C ALA A 133 -9.29 -4.59 17.43
N ALA A 134 -8.75 -4.71 16.21
CA ALA A 134 -7.57 -5.51 15.94
C ALA A 134 -6.27 -4.80 16.34
N ASP A 135 -5.28 -5.61 16.71
CA ASP A 135 -3.90 -5.18 16.94
C ASP A 135 -3.15 -5.06 15.59
N PRO A 136 -2.55 -3.91 15.25
CA PRO A 136 -1.86 -3.72 13.97
C PRO A 136 -0.75 -4.74 13.71
N GLU A 137 0.03 -5.12 14.73
CA GLU A 137 1.10 -6.10 14.63
C GLU A 137 0.54 -7.49 14.30
N ASN A 138 -0.59 -7.87 14.91
CA ASN A 138 -1.28 -9.10 14.56
C ASN A 138 -1.82 -9.07 13.13
N VAL A 139 -2.47 -7.98 12.71
CA VAL A 139 -2.98 -7.81 11.33
C VAL A 139 -1.84 -7.88 10.31
N ALA A 140 -0.72 -7.20 10.59
CA ALA A 140 0.48 -7.22 9.76
C ALA A 140 1.03 -8.64 9.59
N LYS A 141 1.11 -9.39 10.69
CA LYS A 141 1.53 -10.80 10.70
C LYS A 141 0.58 -11.72 9.94
N ILE A 142 -0.74 -11.57 10.12
CA ILE A 142 -1.76 -12.36 9.41
C ILE A 142 -1.63 -12.13 7.90
N CYS A 143 -1.51 -10.86 7.49
CA CYS A 143 -1.51 -10.48 6.10
C CYS A 143 -0.16 -10.61 5.40
N ASP A 144 0.95 -10.72 6.15
CA ASP A 144 2.34 -10.65 5.65
C ASP A 144 2.63 -9.28 5.01
N VAL A 145 2.31 -8.22 5.76
CA VAL A 145 2.54 -6.81 5.39
C VAL A 145 3.33 -6.11 6.49
N ASN A 146 3.78 -4.87 6.24
CA ASN A 146 4.38 -4.06 7.30
C ASN A 146 3.31 -3.52 8.27
N VAL A 147 3.72 -3.14 9.48
CA VAL A 147 2.81 -2.64 10.53
C VAL A 147 2.10 -1.36 10.09
N GLU A 148 2.79 -0.45 9.42
CA GLU A 148 2.22 0.80 8.89
C GLU A 148 1.03 0.57 7.94
N GLN A 149 1.08 -0.47 7.11
CA GLN A 149 -0.04 -0.85 6.24
C GLN A 149 -1.23 -1.37 7.04
N ALA A 150 -0.99 -2.13 8.11
CA ALA A 150 -2.04 -2.59 9.01
C ALA A 150 -2.67 -1.43 9.79
N GLU A 151 -1.86 -0.50 10.31
CA GLU A 151 -2.32 0.73 10.95
C GLU A 151 -3.21 1.55 10.00
N ARG A 152 -2.81 1.68 8.73
CA ARG A 152 -3.63 2.35 7.71
C ARG A 152 -4.97 1.68 7.48
N TRP A 153 -5.02 0.35 7.39
CA TRP A 153 -6.29 -0.37 7.26
C TRP A 153 -7.20 -0.14 8.46
N ILE A 154 -6.65 -0.14 9.68
CA ILE A 154 -7.39 0.14 10.91
C ILE A 154 -7.87 1.60 10.92
N ALA A 155 -7.04 2.55 10.49
CA ALA A 155 -7.43 3.96 10.40
C ALA A 155 -8.56 4.17 9.39
N MET A 156 -8.48 3.58 8.19
CA MET A 156 -9.54 3.67 7.18
C MET A 156 -10.86 3.08 7.68
N SER A 157 -10.79 1.99 8.44
CA SER A 157 -11.96 1.33 9.05
C SER A 157 -12.80 2.27 9.92
N ARG A 158 -12.22 3.37 10.42
CA ARG A 158 -12.93 4.37 11.24
C ARG A 158 -13.87 5.25 10.44
N PHE A 159 -13.69 5.30 9.13
CA PHE A 159 -14.48 6.11 8.21
C PHE A 159 -15.28 5.26 7.21
N SER A 160 -14.88 4.02 6.93
CA SER A 160 -15.49 3.15 5.91
C SER A 160 -16.98 2.82 6.10
N TRP A 161 -17.53 3.05 7.29
CA TRP A 161 -18.94 2.78 7.61
C TRP A 161 -19.83 4.03 7.55
N LEU A 162 -19.26 5.20 7.26
CA LEU A 162 -20.02 6.43 7.06
C LEU A 162 -20.74 6.37 5.70
N ASP A 163 -22.04 6.68 5.68
CA ASP A 163 -22.88 6.59 4.48
C ASP A 163 -22.40 7.53 3.36
N THR A 164 -21.71 8.61 3.73
CA THR A 164 -21.21 9.62 2.79
C THR A 164 -19.78 9.37 2.33
N VAL A 165 -19.08 8.36 2.87
CA VAL A 165 -17.68 8.04 2.62
C VAL A 165 -17.58 6.72 1.85
N SER A 166 -16.95 6.76 0.68
CA SER A 166 -16.56 5.54 -0.06
C SER A 166 -15.21 4.97 0.39
N GLU A 167 -14.83 3.80 -0.12
CA GLU A 167 -13.51 3.19 0.14
C GLU A 167 -12.34 4.12 -0.23
N GLU A 168 -12.45 4.79 -1.37
CA GLU A 168 -11.49 5.79 -1.88
C GLU A 168 -11.45 7.06 -1.01
N ASP A 169 -12.60 7.45 -0.45
CA ASP A 169 -12.70 8.61 0.43
C ASP A 169 -12.03 8.34 1.77
N ALA A 170 -12.21 7.13 2.33
CA ALA A 170 -11.55 6.70 3.55
C ALA A 170 -10.03 6.66 3.38
N GLU A 171 -9.52 6.14 2.25
CA GLU A 171 -8.09 6.19 1.91
C GLU A 171 -7.60 7.63 1.83
N ALA A 172 -8.30 8.50 1.09
CA ALA A 172 -7.91 9.89 0.94
C ALA A 172 -7.86 10.65 2.28
N ILE A 173 -8.83 10.43 3.18
CA ILE A 173 -8.82 11.01 4.52
C ILE A 173 -7.54 10.60 5.26
N VAL A 174 -7.26 9.30 5.33
CA VAL A 174 -6.12 8.77 6.09
C VAL A 174 -4.78 9.20 5.50
N PHE A 175 -4.58 9.01 4.20
CA PHE A 175 -3.29 9.27 3.55
C PHE A 175 -2.98 10.76 3.42
N ALA A 176 -3.97 11.61 3.12
CA ALA A 176 -3.73 13.04 2.96
C ALA A 176 -3.60 13.80 4.29
N THR A 177 -4.09 13.24 5.40
CA THR A 177 -4.17 13.97 6.68
C THR A 177 -3.57 13.27 7.89
N GLY A 178 -3.47 11.94 7.87
CA GLY A 178 -3.16 11.14 9.04
C GLY A 178 -4.26 11.09 10.09
N MET A 179 -5.49 11.54 9.80
CA MET A 179 -6.62 11.44 10.72
C MET A 179 -6.99 9.98 10.97
N ASP A 180 -7.15 9.64 12.25
CA ASP A 180 -7.49 8.30 12.72
C ASP A 180 -8.64 8.34 13.74
N ASP A 181 -9.53 9.34 13.66
CA ASP A 181 -10.72 9.42 14.49
C ASP A 181 -11.80 10.36 13.92
N LEU A 182 -13.05 10.14 14.31
CA LEU A 182 -14.20 10.94 13.85
C LEU A 182 -14.20 12.38 14.37
N LYS A 183 -13.62 12.63 15.55
CA LYS A 183 -13.59 13.97 16.14
C LYS A 183 -12.65 14.88 15.35
N SER A 184 -11.51 14.37 14.92
CA SER A 184 -10.59 15.08 14.03
C SER A 184 -11.25 15.40 12.68
N LEU A 185 -12.03 14.47 12.11
CA LEU A 185 -12.79 14.71 10.88
C LEU A 185 -13.91 15.74 11.10
N SER A 186 -14.64 15.68 12.22
CA SER A 186 -15.76 16.57 12.51
C SER A 186 -15.34 18.03 12.76
N GLU A 187 -14.10 18.25 13.19
CA GLU A 187 -13.50 19.57 13.42
C GLU A 187 -12.78 20.12 12.18
N ALA A 188 -12.73 19.35 11.08
CA ALA A 188 -12.01 19.73 9.86
C ALA A 188 -12.73 20.85 9.06
N SER A 189 -11.93 21.51 8.21
CA SER A 189 -12.37 22.48 7.21
C SER A 189 -12.45 21.79 5.84
N ALA A 190 -13.59 21.88 5.16
CA ALA A 190 -13.82 21.18 3.90
C ALA A 190 -12.85 21.66 2.81
N GLU A 191 -12.58 22.97 2.75
CA GLU A 191 -11.65 23.58 1.79
C GLU A 191 -10.21 23.15 2.06
N ASP A 192 -9.79 23.11 3.33
CA ASP A 192 -8.43 22.70 3.69
C ASP A 192 -8.21 21.21 3.44
N LEU A 193 -9.22 20.39 3.75
CA LEU A 193 -9.17 18.96 3.50
C LEU A 193 -9.18 18.65 2.00
N TYR A 194 -10.01 19.35 1.22
CA TYR A 194 -9.99 19.26 -0.24
C TYR A 194 -8.62 19.57 -0.81
N LYS A 195 -8.00 20.67 -0.35
CA LYS A 195 -6.66 21.06 -0.79
C LYS A 195 -5.63 19.98 -0.47
N LYS A 196 -5.60 19.48 0.77
CA LYS A 196 -4.67 18.40 1.17
C LYS A 196 -4.83 17.16 0.32
N ILE A 197 -6.06 16.73 0.06
CA ILE A 197 -6.33 15.56 -0.79
C ILE A 197 -5.83 15.82 -2.22
N THR A 198 -6.10 16.99 -2.81
CA THR A 198 -5.63 17.30 -4.16
C THR A 198 -4.11 17.38 -4.25
N ASP A 199 -3.44 17.92 -3.23
CA ASP A 199 -1.99 18.00 -3.15
C ASP A 199 -1.39 16.57 -3.06
N ALA A 200 -1.93 15.72 -2.17
CA ALA A 200 -1.50 14.33 -2.00
C ALA A 200 -1.71 13.48 -3.27
N ILE A 201 -2.78 13.71 -4.03
CA ILE A 201 -3.00 13.07 -5.34
C ILE A 201 -1.96 13.52 -6.36
N ALA A 202 -1.61 14.81 -6.37
CA ALA A 202 -0.61 15.35 -7.29
C ALA A 202 0.80 14.84 -6.97
N GLU A 203 1.10 14.63 -5.68
CA GLU A 203 2.35 14.06 -5.19
C GLU A 203 2.43 12.54 -5.38
N GLY A 204 1.27 11.87 -5.54
CA GLY A 204 1.16 10.43 -5.78
C GLY A 204 1.04 9.60 -4.50
N ASP A 205 0.85 10.26 -3.36
CA ASP A 205 0.65 9.66 -2.04
C ASP A 205 -0.75 9.07 -1.88
N VAL A 206 -1.74 9.66 -2.56
CA VAL A 206 -3.11 9.13 -2.71
C VAL A 206 -3.33 8.74 -4.16
N ARG A 207 -3.91 7.56 -4.40
CA ARG A 207 -4.24 7.07 -5.74
C ARG A 207 -5.73 6.85 -5.84
N VAL A 208 -6.34 7.35 -6.90
CA VAL A 208 -7.77 7.14 -7.15
C VAL A 208 -8.02 6.62 -8.58
N PRO A 209 -9.13 5.89 -8.80
CA PRO A 209 -9.52 5.42 -10.12
C PRO A 209 -9.64 6.53 -11.15
N ALA A 210 -9.41 6.19 -12.41
CA ALA A 210 -9.49 7.15 -13.50
C ALA A 210 -10.89 7.79 -13.58
N GLY A 211 -10.95 9.12 -13.43
CA GLY A 211 -12.20 9.88 -13.47
C GLY A 211 -12.85 10.11 -12.11
N TYR A 212 -12.33 9.52 -11.04
CA TYR A 212 -12.72 9.86 -9.67
C TYR A 212 -12.31 11.29 -9.35
N LYS A 213 -13.20 12.06 -8.73
CA LYS A 213 -12.99 13.46 -8.40
C LYS A 213 -13.61 13.78 -7.05
N PHE A 214 -12.81 14.41 -6.21
CA PHE A 214 -13.30 15.00 -4.98
C PHE A 214 -13.97 16.35 -5.25
N SER A 215 -14.86 16.75 -4.35
CA SER A 215 -15.46 18.09 -4.32
C SER A 215 -15.57 18.57 -2.87
N VAL A 216 -15.55 19.89 -2.66
CA VAL A 216 -15.72 20.47 -1.33
C VAL A 216 -17.08 20.09 -0.76
N GLU A 217 -18.12 20.01 -1.60
CA GLU A 217 -19.46 19.62 -1.19
C GLU A 217 -19.55 18.16 -0.73
N GLN A 218 -18.79 17.25 -1.35
CA GLN A 218 -18.69 15.86 -0.91
C GLN A 218 -17.98 15.78 0.45
N ILE A 219 -16.85 16.48 0.58
CA ILE A 219 -16.07 16.50 1.83
C ILE A 219 -16.88 17.09 2.99
N GLN A 220 -17.65 18.16 2.72
CA GLN A 220 -18.53 18.75 3.73
C GLN A 220 -19.55 17.73 4.26
N LYS A 221 -20.04 16.81 3.43
CA LYS A 221 -20.95 15.75 3.88
C LYS A 221 -20.27 14.79 4.83
N TRP A 222 -19.01 14.41 4.58
CA TRP A 222 -18.24 13.56 5.50
C TRP A 222 -18.09 14.22 6.86
N ILE A 223 -17.75 15.52 6.86
CA ILE A 223 -17.59 16.32 8.08
C ILE A 223 -18.92 16.43 8.83
N ASP A 224 -20.01 16.71 8.12
CA ASP A 224 -21.35 16.86 8.73
C ASP A 224 -21.86 15.55 9.31
N GLU A 225 -21.61 14.42 8.63
CA GLU A 225 -21.93 13.09 9.15
C GLU A 225 -21.09 12.77 10.39
N ALA A 226 -19.77 13.00 10.34
CA ALA A 226 -18.89 12.83 11.50
C ALA A 226 -19.35 13.67 12.70
N LYS A 227 -19.74 14.94 12.50
CA LYS A 227 -20.31 15.81 13.54
C LYS A 227 -21.60 15.27 14.16
N SER A 228 -22.38 14.50 13.42
CA SER A 228 -23.62 13.91 13.95
C SER A 228 -23.36 12.72 14.87
N LEU A 229 -22.14 12.18 14.86
CA LEU A 229 -21.74 10.96 15.56
C LEU A 229 -20.85 11.21 16.80
N VAL A 230 -20.38 12.45 17.01
CA VAL A 230 -19.47 12.83 18.12
C VAL A 230 -19.94 14.03 18.93
#